data_AF-A0AAU8DID1-F1
#
_entry.id   AF-A0AAU8DID1-F1
#
_cell.length_a   1.000
_cell.length_b   1.000
_cell.length_c   1.000
_cell.angle_alpha   90.00
_cell.angle_beta   90.00
_cell.angle_gamma   90.00
#
_symmetry.space_group_name_H-M   'P 1'
#
loop_
_entity.id
_entity.type
_entity.pdbx_description
1 polymer ?
#
loop_
_entity_poly.entity_id
_entity_poly.type
_entity_poly.pdbx_seq_one_letter_code
_entity_poly.pdbx_strand_id
1 'polypeptide(L)'
;MADAPRARRLAKRIMTIVATELEYQVKDPRLAMTTITAATVTPDLREATVYYTVYGTDEEQQSTAMALASANGVLRSAVGKQTGIKFTPTLAFKADTVPVTSKAMEDLLEAARAADAEIAHRAANATYAGDPDPYKAPREVLDDDLDNDEDDEDDALEDEDGDTRRPVGGRVEVDDLEFDDEIIRDAAVRTDPPAAPVADEDAHRR
;
A
#
# COMPACT_ATOMS: atom_id res chain seq x y z
N MET A 1 -32.54 -7.47 20.08
CA MET A 1 -31.29 -7.57 19.30
C MET A 1 -31.52 -6.98 17.93
N ALA A 2 -30.61 -6.13 17.47
CA ALA A 2 -30.64 -5.55 16.13
C ALA A 2 -30.55 -6.65 15.06
N ASP A 3 -31.43 -6.61 14.06
CA ASP A 3 -31.47 -7.57 12.95
C ASP A 3 -30.48 -7.13 11.86
N ALA A 4 -29.18 -7.22 12.17
CA ALA A 4 -28.10 -6.86 11.24
C ALA A 4 -28.17 -7.59 9.89
N PRO A 5 -28.56 -8.88 9.80
CA PRO A 5 -28.77 -9.55 8.51
C PRO A 5 -29.86 -8.90 7.68
N ARG A 6 -30.97 -8.46 8.32
CA ARG A 6 -32.05 -7.76 7.63
C ARG A 6 -31.63 -6.38 7.14
N ALA A 7 -30.89 -5.62 7.94
CA ALA A 7 -30.35 -4.33 7.54
C ALA A 7 -29.44 -4.46 6.30
N ARG A 8 -28.54 -5.47 6.27
CA ARG A 8 -27.67 -5.74 5.11
C ARG A 8 -28.45 -6.10 3.85
N ARG A 9 -29.48 -6.95 3.96
CA ARG A 9 -30.35 -7.29 2.81
C ARG A 9 -31.10 -6.07 2.29
N LEU A 10 -31.61 -5.24 3.19
CA LEU A 10 -32.30 -4.00 2.81
C LEU A 10 -31.33 -3.01 2.16
N ALA A 11 -30.13 -2.84 2.70
CA ALA A 11 -29.09 -1.98 2.14
C ALA A 11 -28.75 -2.37 0.70
N LYS A 12 -28.50 -3.66 0.43
CA LYS A 12 -28.25 -4.15 -0.93
C LYS A 12 -29.41 -3.86 -1.89
N ARG A 13 -30.64 -4.02 -1.41
CA ARG A 13 -31.82 -3.75 -2.23
C ARG A 13 -32.03 -2.25 -2.49
N ILE A 14 -31.81 -1.40 -1.49
CA ILE A 14 -31.83 0.07 -1.65
C ILE A 14 -30.79 0.49 -2.67
N MET A 15 -29.56 -0.01 -2.58
CA MET A 15 -28.51 0.28 -3.55
C MET A 15 -28.95 -0.03 -4.98
N THR A 16 -29.46 -1.24 -5.24
CA THR A 16 -29.94 -1.62 -6.59
C THR A 16 -31.08 -0.73 -7.06
N ILE A 17 -32.07 -0.47 -6.21
CA ILE A 17 -33.24 0.35 -6.57
C ILE A 17 -32.80 1.78 -6.90
N VAL A 18 -31.96 2.37 -6.06
CA VAL A 18 -31.49 3.75 -6.27
C VAL A 18 -30.65 3.85 -7.55
N ALA A 19 -29.78 2.88 -7.82
CA ALA A 19 -29.00 2.83 -9.05
C ALA A 19 -29.91 2.74 -10.29
N THR A 20 -30.89 1.83 -10.29
CA THR A 20 -31.86 1.71 -11.41
C THR A 20 -32.70 2.99 -11.55
N GLU A 21 -33.21 3.56 -10.47
CA GLU A 21 -34.05 4.76 -10.56
C GLU A 21 -33.27 6.00 -11.04
N LEU A 22 -31.99 6.11 -10.66
CA LEU A 22 -31.11 7.15 -11.19
C LEU A 22 -30.88 6.99 -12.70
N GLU A 23 -30.70 5.76 -13.18
CA GLU A 23 -30.49 5.48 -14.61
C GLU A 23 -31.75 5.75 -15.46
N TYR A 24 -32.94 5.33 -14.99
CA TYR A 24 -34.15 5.35 -15.82
C TYR A 24 -35.06 6.55 -15.58
N GLN A 25 -35.20 7.02 -14.33
CA GLN A 25 -36.19 8.05 -13.98
C GLN A 25 -35.61 9.45 -13.78
N VAL A 26 -34.34 9.57 -13.43
CA VAL A 26 -33.75 10.88 -13.15
C VAL A 26 -32.98 11.38 -14.37
N LYS A 27 -33.68 12.10 -15.25
CA LYS A 27 -33.12 12.72 -16.47
C LYS A 27 -32.44 14.07 -16.21
N ASP A 28 -31.67 14.17 -15.13
CA ASP A 28 -30.88 15.37 -14.86
C ASP A 28 -29.47 15.19 -15.47
N PRO A 29 -29.04 16.05 -16.40
CA PRO A 29 -27.69 16.01 -16.95
C PRO A 29 -26.59 16.01 -15.87
N ARG A 30 -26.84 16.64 -14.71
CA ARG A 30 -25.89 16.73 -13.59
C ARG A 30 -25.67 15.41 -12.86
N LEU A 31 -26.53 14.42 -13.10
CA LEU A 31 -26.45 13.09 -12.48
C LEU A 31 -25.90 12.02 -13.44
N ALA A 32 -25.66 12.38 -14.71
CA ALA A 32 -25.25 11.43 -15.75
C ALA A 32 -23.91 10.71 -15.47
N MET A 33 -23.01 11.36 -14.72
CA MET A 33 -21.70 10.81 -14.36
C MET A 33 -21.64 10.30 -12.90
N THR A 34 -22.79 10.06 -12.28
CA THR A 34 -22.87 9.61 -10.88
C THR A 34 -22.98 8.09 -10.80
N THR A 35 -22.10 7.47 -10.02
CA THR A 35 -22.14 6.02 -9.74
C THR A 35 -22.46 5.78 -8.27
N ILE A 36 -23.32 4.80 -7.98
CA ILE A 36 -23.62 4.38 -6.62
C ILE A 36 -22.71 3.22 -6.23
N THR A 37 -21.82 3.42 -5.26
CA THR A 37 -20.84 2.40 -4.85
C THR A 37 -21.38 1.47 -3.78
N ALA A 38 -22.08 2.01 -2.79
CA ALA A 38 -22.53 1.25 -1.63
C ALA A 38 -23.76 1.86 -0.95
N ALA A 39 -24.41 1.09 -0.09
CA ALA A 39 -25.39 1.59 0.84
C ALA A 39 -25.25 0.92 2.21
N THR A 40 -25.49 1.68 3.27
CA THR A 40 -25.57 1.18 4.64
C THR A 40 -26.92 1.57 5.24
N VAL A 41 -27.45 0.73 6.10
CA VAL A 41 -28.73 0.96 6.78
C VAL A 41 -28.51 0.79 8.26
N THR A 42 -29.09 1.69 9.05
CA THR A 42 -29.02 1.60 10.51
C THR A 42 -29.70 0.33 11.02
N PRO A 43 -29.30 -0.19 12.20
CA PRO A 43 -29.87 -1.44 12.72
C PRO A 43 -31.37 -1.38 13.02
N ASP A 44 -31.94 -0.18 13.19
CA ASP A 44 -33.36 0.09 13.38
C ASP A 44 -34.13 0.32 12.07
N LEU A 45 -33.45 0.25 10.91
CA LEU A 45 -33.99 0.40 9.56
C LEU A 45 -34.63 1.76 9.28
N ARG A 46 -34.32 2.80 10.08
CA ARG A 46 -34.91 4.14 9.92
C ARG A 46 -34.09 5.05 9.03
N GLU A 47 -32.79 4.83 8.95
CA GLU A 47 -31.87 5.66 8.17
C GLU A 47 -31.05 4.79 7.23
N ALA A 48 -30.85 5.28 6.02
CA ALA A 48 -30.04 4.64 5.00
C ALA A 48 -29.08 5.67 4.39
N THR A 49 -27.79 5.37 4.44
CA THR A 49 -26.75 6.18 3.81
C THR A 49 -26.34 5.52 2.51
N VAL A 50 -26.47 6.25 1.40
CA VAL A 50 -26.08 5.82 0.06
C VAL A 50 -24.79 6.55 -0.31
N TYR A 51 -23.79 5.78 -0.70
CA TYR A 51 -22.48 6.26 -1.11
C TYR A 51 -22.42 6.37 -2.62
N TYR A 52 -21.94 7.51 -3.11
CA TYR A 52 -21.84 7.78 -4.54
C TYR A 52 -20.49 8.39 -4.91
N THR A 53 -20.05 8.13 -6.13
CA THR A 53 -18.90 8.79 -6.74
C THR A 53 -19.39 9.60 -7.93
N VAL A 54 -18.71 10.71 -8.19
CA VAL A 54 -18.96 11.54 -9.38
C VAL A 54 -17.66 11.63 -10.13
N TYR A 55 -17.71 11.33 -11.41
CA TYR A 55 -16.59 11.59 -12.29
C TYR A 55 -16.68 13.04 -12.79
N GLY A 56 -15.78 13.91 -12.33
CA GLY A 56 -15.79 15.33 -12.69
C GLY A 56 -15.02 16.22 -11.73
N THR A 57 -15.15 17.52 -11.94
CA THR A 57 -14.60 18.61 -11.11
C THR A 57 -15.36 18.78 -9.79
N ASP A 58 -14.78 19.52 -8.85
CA ASP A 58 -15.42 19.79 -7.55
C ASP A 58 -16.73 20.58 -7.68
N GLU A 59 -16.84 21.46 -8.68
CA GLU A 59 -18.08 22.18 -8.99
C GLU A 59 -19.18 21.23 -9.45
N GLU A 60 -18.84 20.26 -10.30
CA GLU A 60 -19.77 19.23 -10.76
C GLU A 60 -20.22 18.36 -9.59
N GLN A 61 -19.31 17.96 -8.70
CA GLN A 61 -19.64 17.20 -7.49
C GLN A 61 -20.66 17.94 -6.60
N GLN A 62 -20.47 19.24 -6.38
CA GLN A 62 -21.42 20.05 -5.61
C GLN A 62 -22.78 20.16 -6.32
N SER A 63 -22.77 20.35 -7.64
CA SER A 63 -23.99 20.40 -8.44
C SER A 63 -24.77 19.08 -8.38
N THR A 64 -24.07 17.94 -8.42
CA THR A 64 -24.63 16.60 -8.28
C THR A 64 -25.21 16.40 -6.88
N ALA A 65 -24.51 16.85 -5.83
CA ALA A 65 -25.02 16.75 -4.47
C ALA A 65 -26.36 17.48 -4.30
N MET A 66 -26.49 18.68 -4.88
CA MET A 66 -27.76 19.43 -4.88
C MET A 66 -28.86 18.72 -5.69
N ALA A 67 -28.50 18.13 -6.83
CA ALA A 67 -29.43 17.37 -7.65
C ALA A 67 -29.94 16.11 -6.92
N LEU A 68 -29.06 15.36 -6.26
CA LEU A 68 -29.42 14.19 -5.43
C LEU A 68 -30.30 14.59 -4.25
N ALA A 69 -30.01 15.72 -3.59
CA ALA A 69 -30.84 16.25 -2.52
C ALA A 69 -32.27 16.55 -3.00
N SER A 70 -32.40 17.13 -4.20
CA SER A 70 -33.69 17.41 -4.84
C SER A 70 -34.43 16.14 -5.26
N ALA A 71 -33.70 15.12 -5.74
CA ALA A 71 -34.24 13.83 -6.15
C ALA A 71 -34.60 12.90 -4.98
N ASN A 72 -34.21 13.23 -3.74
CA ASN A 72 -34.39 12.38 -2.57
C ASN A 72 -35.83 11.93 -2.35
N GLY A 73 -36.81 12.84 -2.51
CA GLY A 73 -38.23 12.51 -2.38
C GLY A 73 -38.71 11.45 -3.38
N VAL A 74 -38.26 11.55 -4.64
CA VAL A 74 -38.59 10.61 -5.71
C VAL A 74 -37.95 9.25 -5.44
N LEU A 75 -36.65 9.25 -5.13
CA LEU A 75 -35.87 8.05 -4.84
C LEU A 75 -36.43 7.31 -3.61
N ARG A 76 -36.76 8.03 -2.54
CA ARG A 76 -37.39 7.45 -1.34
C ARG A 76 -38.74 6.84 -1.67
N SER A 77 -39.56 7.49 -2.48
CA SER A 77 -40.86 6.97 -2.90
C SER A 77 -40.72 5.68 -3.72
N ALA A 78 -39.74 5.63 -4.63
CA ALA A 78 -39.44 4.44 -5.43
C ALA A 78 -38.95 3.28 -4.55
N VAL A 79 -38.03 3.56 -3.62
CA VAL A 79 -37.55 2.57 -2.64
C VAL A 79 -38.72 1.99 -1.84
N GLY A 80 -39.63 2.83 -1.32
CA GLY A 80 -40.80 2.36 -0.59
C GLY A 80 -41.71 1.44 -1.43
N LYS A 81 -41.98 1.82 -2.68
CA LYS A 81 -42.80 1.02 -3.61
C LYS A 81 -42.17 -0.32 -3.95
N GLN A 82 -40.86 -0.35 -4.23
CA GLN A 82 -40.17 -1.55 -4.69
C GLN A 82 -39.75 -2.50 -3.56
N THR A 83 -39.55 -1.99 -2.34
CA THR A 83 -39.21 -2.83 -1.17
C THR A 83 -40.44 -3.33 -0.41
N GLY A 84 -41.59 -2.64 -0.50
CA GLY A 84 -42.83 -3.05 0.19
C GLY A 84 -42.76 -2.96 1.71
N ILE A 85 -41.85 -2.15 2.26
CA ILE A 85 -41.67 -2.00 3.71
C ILE A 85 -42.61 -0.95 4.29
N LYS A 86 -43.12 -1.20 5.50
CA LYS A 86 -44.04 -0.30 6.21
C LYS A 86 -43.43 1.09 6.48
N PHE A 87 -42.15 1.12 6.84
CA PHE A 87 -41.42 2.34 7.12
C PHE A 87 -40.25 2.44 6.14
N THR A 88 -40.35 3.37 5.20
CA THR A 88 -39.27 3.65 4.27
C THR A 88 -38.21 4.51 4.96
N PRO A 89 -36.95 4.06 5.01
CA PRO A 89 -35.89 4.80 5.66
C PRO A 89 -35.68 6.16 5.00
N THR A 90 -35.15 7.11 5.76
CA THR A 90 -34.65 8.37 5.23
C THR A 90 -33.35 8.10 4.48
N LEU A 91 -33.24 8.58 3.24
CA LEU A 91 -32.03 8.43 2.44
C LEU A 91 -31.11 9.63 2.68
N ALA A 92 -29.86 9.37 3.05
CA ALA A 92 -28.78 10.34 3.09
C ALA A 92 -27.76 9.99 1.99
N PHE A 93 -27.26 10.99 1.28
CA PHE A 93 -26.26 10.78 0.22
C PHE A 93 -24.90 11.29 0.69
N LYS A 94 -23.86 10.48 0.55
CA LYS A 94 -22.49 10.83 0.91
C LYS A 94 -21.54 10.51 -0.24
N ALA A 95 -20.65 11.44 -0.56
CA ALA A 95 -19.60 11.20 -1.53
C ALA A 95 -18.64 10.12 -1.00
N ASP A 96 -18.28 9.19 -1.86
CA ASP A 96 -17.37 8.09 -1.58
C ASP A 96 -15.93 8.48 -1.88
N THR A 97 -15.05 8.32 -0.89
CA THR A 97 -13.63 8.65 -0.99
C THR A 97 -12.77 7.44 -1.33
N VAL A 98 -13.33 6.22 -1.30
CA VAL A 98 -12.58 4.97 -1.52
C VAL A 98 -11.81 4.93 -2.85
N PRO A 99 -12.37 5.38 -4.00
CA PRO A 99 -11.63 5.33 -5.26
C PRO A 99 -10.36 6.19 -5.26
N VAL A 100 -10.38 7.32 -4.55
CA VAL A 100 -9.22 8.22 -4.43
C VAL A 100 -8.10 7.53 -3.65
N THR A 101 -8.46 6.83 -2.57
CA THR A 101 -7.49 6.06 -1.78
C THR A 101 -6.90 4.89 -2.56
N SER A 102 -7.69 4.19 -3.37
CA SER A 102 -7.19 3.06 -4.17
C SER A 102 -6.11 3.48 -5.15
N LYS A 103 -6.30 4.60 -5.86
CA LYS A 103 -5.28 5.13 -6.78
C LYS A 103 -3.97 5.43 -6.06
N ALA A 104 -4.04 6.11 -4.91
CA ALA A 104 -2.84 6.41 -4.13
C ALA A 104 -2.10 5.14 -3.67
N MET A 105 -2.83 4.09 -3.30
CA MET A 105 -2.23 2.80 -2.94
C MET A 105 -1.58 2.11 -4.14
N GLU A 106 -2.20 2.16 -5.32
CA GLU A 106 -1.63 1.63 -6.57
C GLU A 106 -0.32 2.34 -6.93
N ASP A 107 -0.30 3.67 -6.85
CA ASP A 107 0.87 4.49 -7.12
C ASP A 107 2.05 4.13 -6.18
N LEU A 108 1.77 3.95 -4.88
CA LEU A 108 2.77 3.53 -3.90
C LEU A 108 3.28 2.11 -4.17
N LEU A 109 2.42 1.19 -4.58
CA LEU A 109 2.81 -0.18 -4.89
C LEU A 109 3.67 -0.26 -6.15
N GLU A 110 3.39 0.57 -7.15
CA GLU A 110 4.22 0.69 -8.36
C GLU A 110 5.61 1.25 -8.02
N ALA A 111 5.67 2.30 -7.19
CA ALA A 111 6.94 2.86 -6.72
C ALA A 111 7.78 1.83 -5.94
N ALA A 112 7.15 1.04 -5.06
CA ALA A 112 7.82 -0.02 -4.30
C ALA A 112 8.40 -1.11 -5.23
N ARG A 113 7.62 -1.56 -6.22
CA ARG A 113 8.08 -2.56 -7.21
C ARG A 113 9.26 -2.07 -8.03
N ALA A 114 9.26 -0.79 -8.41
CA ALA A 114 10.37 -0.19 -9.15
C ALA A 114 11.66 -0.17 -8.32
N ALA A 115 11.57 0.20 -7.03
CA ALA A 115 12.70 0.18 -6.11
C ALA A 115 13.24 -1.25 -5.90
N ASP A 116 12.36 -2.23 -5.70
CA ASP A 116 12.75 -3.64 -5.53
C ASP A 116 13.44 -4.20 -6.78
N ALA A 117 12.95 -3.85 -7.97
CA ALA A 117 13.55 -4.25 -9.23
C ALA A 117 14.97 -3.66 -9.39
N GLU A 118 15.19 -2.42 -8.95
CA GLU A 118 16.51 -1.80 -8.96
C GLU A 118 17.47 -2.48 -7.99
N ILE A 119 17.02 -2.79 -6.76
CA ILE A 119 17.82 -3.54 -5.78
C ILE A 119 18.18 -4.92 -6.33
N ALA A 120 17.22 -5.63 -6.92
CA ALA A 120 17.46 -6.94 -7.53
C ALA A 120 18.47 -6.86 -8.69
N HIS A 121 18.37 -5.83 -9.53
CA HIS A 121 19.34 -5.60 -10.61
C HIS A 121 20.75 -5.28 -10.08
N ARG A 122 20.86 -4.47 -9.02
CA ARG A 122 22.15 -4.19 -8.37
C ARG A 122 22.74 -5.44 -7.73
N ALA A 123 21.92 -6.26 -7.07
CA ALA A 123 22.35 -7.52 -6.47
C ALA A 123 22.85 -8.52 -7.53
N ALA A 124 22.21 -8.60 -8.70
CA ALA A 124 22.63 -9.48 -9.79
C ALA A 124 24.01 -9.11 -10.37
N ASN A 125 24.37 -7.84 -10.33
CA ASN A 125 25.65 -7.34 -10.84
C ASN A 125 26.69 -7.11 -9.73
N ALA A 126 26.34 -7.35 -8.46
CA ALA A 126 27.23 -7.14 -7.34
C ALA A 126 28.30 -8.25 -7.30
N THR A 127 29.56 -7.84 -7.24
CA THR A 127 30.68 -8.74 -6.94
C THR A 127 30.87 -8.84 -5.43
N TYR A 128 31.16 -10.04 -4.94
CA TYR A 128 31.38 -10.27 -3.50
C TYR A 128 32.58 -9.44 -3.02
N ALA A 129 32.43 -8.78 -1.88
CA ALA A 129 33.44 -7.85 -1.35
C ALA A 129 34.66 -8.52 -0.70
N GLY A 130 34.86 -9.83 -0.91
CA GLY A 130 35.95 -10.61 -0.33
C GLY A 130 36.74 -11.39 -1.37
N ASP A 131 37.99 -11.70 -1.03
CA ASP A 131 38.87 -12.52 -1.87
C ASP A 131 38.37 -13.99 -1.97
N PRO A 132 38.73 -14.73 -3.03
CA PRO A 132 38.21 -16.08 -3.32
C PRO A 132 38.49 -17.13 -2.23
N ASP A 133 39.49 -16.91 -1.39
CA ASP A 133 39.81 -17.78 -0.27
C ASP A 133 39.87 -16.98 1.05
N PRO A 134 38.80 -17.03 1.86
CA PRO A 134 38.75 -16.35 3.15
C PRO A 134 39.51 -17.09 4.27
N TYR A 135 40.09 -18.27 4.01
CA TYR A 135 40.80 -19.05 5.03
C TYR A 135 42.31 -18.83 4.96
N LYS A 136 42.94 -18.74 6.14
CA LYS A 136 44.40 -18.78 6.24
C LYS A 136 44.86 -20.20 5.93
N ALA A 137 45.76 -20.34 4.94
CA ALA A 137 46.41 -21.61 4.66
C ALA A 137 47.02 -22.20 5.94
N PRO A 138 46.93 -23.52 6.18
CA PRO A 138 47.62 -24.17 7.29
C PRO A 138 49.10 -23.80 7.23
N ARG A 139 49.71 -23.42 8.37
CA ARG A 139 51.16 -23.27 8.43
C ARG A 139 51.77 -24.62 8.08
N GLU A 140 52.64 -24.66 7.07
CA GLU A 140 53.50 -25.82 6.84
C GLU A 140 54.40 -25.95 8.08
N VAL A 141 54.10 -26.95 8.90
CA VAL A 141 55.03 -27.40 9.95
C VAL A 141 56.15 -28.09 9.19
N LEU A 142 57.28 -27.41 9.05
CA LEU A 142 58.52 -28.07 8.66
C LEU A 142 58.91 -28.94 9.86
N ASP A 143 58.83 -30.26 9.68
CA ASP A 143 59.40 -31.24 10.58
C ASP A 143 60.93 -31.10 10.52
N ASP A 144 61.49 -30.14 11.25
CA ASP A 144 62.91 -30.13 11.62
C ASP A 144 62.99 -30.16 13.14
N ASP A 145 63.24 -31.38 13.61
CA ASP A 145 64.00 -31.77 14.79
C ASP A 145 63.54 -31.32 16.19
N LEU A 146 63.10 -32.35 16.90
CA LEU A 146 63.01 -32.47 18.34
C LEU A 146 64.34 -32.08 19.02
N ASP A 147 64.22 -31.33 20.13
CA ASP A 147 65.01 -31.42 21.37
C ASP A 147 65.35 -30.03 21.92
N ASN A 148 64.61 -29.59 22.94
CA ASN A 148 65.19 -29.11 24.20
C ASN A 148 64.07 -28.87 25.24
N ASP A 149 64.01 -29.74 26.24
CA ASP A 149 63.29 -29.49 27.50
C ASP A 149 63.94 -28.29 28.22
N GLU A 150 63.13 -27.40 28.79
CA GLU A 150 63.18 -27.00 30.21
C GLU A 150 62.29 -25.77 30.49
N ASP A 151 61.34 -26.03 31.39
CA ASP A 151 60.86 -25.21 32.50
C ASP A 151 59.95 -23.99 32.28
N ASP A 152 58.76 -24.16 32.88
CA ASP A 152 57.76 -23.17 33.24
C ASP A 152 58.34 -22.05 34.13
N GLU A 153 58.21 -20.79 33.70
CA GLU A 153 57.98 -19.66 34.61
C GLU A 153 56.97 -18.70 33.97
N ASP A 154 55.71 -18.85 34.38
CA ASP A 154 54.63 -17.89 34.14
C ASP A 154 54.94 -16.58 34.86
N ASP A 155 55.12 -15.49 34.11
CA ASP A 155 55.09 -14.13 34.66
C ASP A 155 54.25 -13.19 33.78
N ALA A 156 53.11 -12.80 34.35
CA ALA A 156 52.28 -11.61 34.14
C ALA A 156 52.05 -11.05 32.71
N LEU A 157 50.78 -10.84 32.36
CA LEU A 157 50.11 -9.53 32.50
C LEU A 157 48.62 -9.65 32.14
N GLU A 158 47.80 -9.13 33.06
CA GLU A 158 46.38 -8.83 32.89
C GLU A 158 46.18 -7.61 31.95
N ASP A 159 44.92 -7.43 31.53
CA ASP A 159 44.29 -6.25 30.90
C ASP A 159 44.20 -6.25 29.36
N GLU A 160 43.02 -6.58 28.81
CA GLU A 160 41.99 -5.58 28.44
C GLU A 160 40.81 -6.21 27.66
N ASP A 161 39.62 -5.81 28.07
CA ASP A 161 38.30 -6.23 27.56
C ASP A 161 38.06 -5.94 26.07
N GLY A 162 37.24 -6.77 25.44
CA GLY A 162 36.79 -6.55 24.07
C GLY A 162 35.65 -7.46 23.61
N ASP A 163 34.62 -7.62 24.44
CA ASP A 163 33.31 -8.08 23.97
C ASP A 163 32.79 -7.11 22.90
N THR A 164 32.52 -7.63 21.68
CA THR A 164 31.28 -7.34 20.93
C THR A 164 31.35 -7.96 19.53
N ARG A 165 30.76 -9.14 19.35
CA ARG A 165 30.11 -9.48 18.07
C ARG A 165 28.74 -10.09 18.31
N ARG A 166 27.75 -9.30 17.91
CA ARG A 166 26.31 -9.53 17.96
C ARG A 166 25.90 -10.76 17.13
N PRO A 167 24.88 -11.53 17.54
CA PRO A 167 24.21 -12.46 16.65
C PRO A 167 23.42 -11.71 15.58
N VAL A 168 23.67 -12.01 14.31
CA VAL A 168 22.86 -11.52 13.17
C VAL A 168 21.67 -12.47 13.00
N GLY A 169 20.52 -12.07 13.53
CA GLY A 169 19.31 -12.89 13.49
C GLY A 169 18.11 -12.20 14.13
N GLY A 170 17.77 -11.01 13.67
CA GLY A 170 16.55 -10.29 14.09
C GLY A 170 15.40 -10.56 13.13
N ARG A 171 14.33 -11.19 13.62
CA ARG A 171 13.01 -11.13 13.01
C ARG A 171 12.46 -9.73 13.33
N VAL A 172 12.23 -8.90 12.33
CA VAL A 172 11.64 -7.56 12.53
C VAL A 172 10.14 -7.75 12.77
N GLU A 173 9.68 -7.49 13.98
CA GLU A 173 8.26 -7.24 14.27
C GLU A 173 7.96 -5.79 13.94
N VAL A 174 6.93 -5.60 13.11
CA VAL A 174 6.45 -4.29 12.63
C VAL A 174 5.28 -3.84 13.50
N ASP A 175 5.57 -3.38 14.70
CA ASP A 175 4.63 -2.56 15.46
C ASP A 175 5.43 -1.49 16.21
N ASP A 176 4.90 -0.27 16.19
CA ASP A 176 5.42 0.96 16.81
C ASP A 176 6.56 1.67 16.07
N LEU A 177 6.24 2.30 14.93
CA LEU A 177 7.02 3.42 14.38
C LEU A 177 6.15 4.70 14.42
N GLU A 178 6.51 5.63 15.30
CA GLU A 178 6.16 7.04 15.14
C GLU A 178 7.09 7.62 14.06
N PHE A 179 6.50 8.07 12.95
CA PHE A 179 7.22 8.54 11.78
C PHE A 179 7.57 10.03 11.92
N ASP A 180 8.85 10.34 12.04
CA ASP A 180 9.36 11.73 11.95
C ASP A 180 9.47 12.16 10.48
N ASP A 181 8.69 13.18 10.10
CA ASP A 181 8.51 13.74 8.74
C ASP A 181 9.77 14.34 8.08
N GLU A 182 10.93 14.33 8.77
CA GLU A 182 12.14 15.02 8.30
C GLU A 182 13.04 14.15 7.40
N ILE A 183 12.97 12.81 7.53
CA ILE A 183 13.86 11.88 6.80
C ILE A 183 13.51 11.77 5.31
N ILE A 184 12.26 12.03 4.91
CA ILE A 184 11.80 11.87 3.51
C ILE A 184 12.35 12.98 2.59
N ARG A 185 12.72 14.16 3.13
CA ARG A 185 13.15 15.29 2.28
C ARG A 185 14.58 15.16 1.74
N ASP A 186 15.47 14.44 2.42
CA ASP A 186 16.91 14.45 2.08
C ASP A 186 17.29 13.38 1.02
N ALA A 187 16.45 12.36 0.84
CA ALA A 187 16.69 11.29 -0.14
C ALA A 187 16.40 11.70 -1.60
N ALA A 188 15.78 12.87 -1.84
CA ALA A 188 15.30 13.27 -3.16
C ALA A 188 16.33 13.98 -4.06
N VAL A 189 17.58 14.18 -3.63
CA VAL A 189 18.53 15.09 -4.33
C VAL A 189 19.76 14.41 -4.95
N ARG A 190 19.91 13.07 -4.88
CA ARG A 190 21.05 12.37 -5.52
C ARG A 190 20.61 11.26 -6.46
N THR A 191 20.17 11.64 -7.65
CA THR A 191 20.13 10.75 -8.80
C THR A 191 20.87 11.42 -9.96
N ASP A 192 22.16 11.11 -10.11
CA ASP A 192 22.82 11.31 -11.40
C ASP A 192 22.21 10.32 -12.39
N PRO A 193 21.77 10.76 -13.58
CA PRO A 193 21.20 9.86 -14.58
C PRO A 193 22.27 8.91 -15.12
N PRO A 194 21.97 7.61 -15.32
CA PRO A 194 22.94 6.67 -15.85
C PRO A 194 23.32 7.03 -17.30
N ALA A 195 24.62 6.98 -17.59
CA ALA A 195 25.18 7.24 -18.91
C ALA A 195 24.61 6.26 -19.95
N ALA A 196 24.17 6.81 -21.09
CA ALA A 196 23.63 6.04 -22.21
C ALA A 196 24.66 5.05 -22.79
N PRO A 197 24.24 3.86 -23.25
CA PRO A 197 25.16 2.91 -23.86
C PRO A 197 25.64 3.40 -25.23
N VAL A 198 26.95 3.32 -25.46
CA VAL A 198 27.62 3.62 -26.72
C VAL A 198 27.22 2.53 -27.74
N ALA A 199 26.63 2.94 -28.85
CA ALA A 199 26.30 2.04 -29.96
C ALA A 199 27.57 1.68 -30.74
N ASP A 200 27.86 0.38 -30.84
CA ASP A 200 28.88 -0.16 -31.74
C ASP A 200 28.38 -0.03 -33.19
N GLU A 201 28.90 0.98 -33.89
CA GLU A 201 28.68 1.22 -35.31
C GLU A 201 29.85 0.63 -36.11
N ASP A 202 29.93 -0.70 -36.26
CA ASP A 202 30.80 -1.33 -37.26
C ASP A 202 30.50 -2.81 -37.49
N ALA A 203 29.48 -3.11 -38.32
CA ALA A 203 29.44 -4.36 -39.09
C ALA A 203 28.32 -4.31 -40.14
N HIS A 204 28.60 -3.76 -41.32
CA HIS A 204 28.25 -4.32 -42.64
C HIS A 204 28.59 -3.34 -43.77
N ARG A 205 29.89 -3.29 -44.11
CA ARG A 205 30.34 -3.04 -45.48
C ARG A 205 31.00 -4.33 -46.00
N ARG A 206 30.27 -5.04 -46.85
CA ARG A 206 30.68 -5.65 -48.13
C ARG A 206 29.77 -6.82 -48.48
#